data_AF-A0A9D3LM51-F1
#
_entry.id   AF-A0A9D3LM51-F1
#
_cell.length_a   1.000
_cell.length_b   1.000
_cell.length_c   1.000
_cell.angle_alpha   90.00
_cell.angle_beta   90.00
_cell.angle_gamma   90.00
#
_symmetry.space_group_name_H-M   'P 1'
#
loop_
_entity.id
_entity.type
_entity.pdbx_description
1 polymer ?
#
loop_
_entity_poly.entity_id
_entity_poly.type
_entity_poly.pdbx_seq_one_letter_code
_entity_poly.pdbx_strand_id
1 'polypeptide(L)'
;MDDTNYAIYLAKRNIRKKGVLETYEQEHYNHLHKWMNHKWDFIVLQAKEQHKAGKERKKPDRVVFDCQERAYWIVHKPPPRTFSAMDYGLDRHIDPNEDEKKSIEHYRRIIIFVQQYIMRSRTKSTVSLGALVKFVTTYKTHDPFLAPCLPSNPWLTDDSTYWELNMPNAEIPTQMRVEHWTFSFYELLNDPRGRADFWKFLKKEFSGEGRTWPSGRPQRR
;
A
#
# COMPACT_ATOMS: atom_id res chain seq x y z
N MET A 1 7.25 16.52 -22.61
CA MET A 1 6.34 17.56 -23.15
C MET A 1 6.09 18.65 -22.11
N ASP A 2 5.95 18.28 -20.84
CA ASP A 2 5.60 19.20 -19.75
C ASP A 2 6.60 20.32 -19.49
N ASP A 3 7.91 20.07 -19.55
CA ASP A 3 8.90 21.12 -19.25
C ASP A 3 8.98 22.20 -20.35
N THR A 4 8.74 21.83 -21.62
CA THR A 4 8.58 22.81 -22.71
C THR A 4 7.36 23.70 -22.46
N ASN A 5 6.23 23.09 -22.10
CA ASN A 5 4.98 23.81 -21.83
C ASN A 5 5.13 24.73 -20.61
N TYR A 6 5.83 24.27 -19.57
CA TYR A 6 6.11 25.07 -18.38
C TYR A 6 7.04 26.25 -18.70
N ALA A 7 8.07 26.03 -19.52
CA ALA A 7 8.94 27.10 -19.99
C ALA A 7 8.18 28.18 -20.79
N ILE A 8 7.24 27.76 -21.67
CA ILE A 8 6.36 28.69 -22.41
C ILE A 8 5.49 29.50 -21.44
N TYR A 9 4.89 28.86 -20.43
CA TYR A 9 4.08 29.53 -19.41
C TYR A 9 4.88 30.59 -18.64
N LEU A 10 6.07 30.24 -18.14
CA LEU A 10 6.94 31.17 -17.41
C LEU A 10 7.43 32.32 -18.32
N ALA A 11 7.79 32.03 -19.58
CA ALA A 11 8.18 33.04 -20.55
C ALA A 11 7.03 34.01 -20.85
N LYS A 12 5.81 33.51 -21.03
CA LYS A 12 4.60 34.32 -21.25
C LYS A 12 4.32 35.26 -20.07
N ARG A 13 4.44 34.76 -18.84
CA ARG A 13 4.30 35.58 -17.62
C ARG A 13 5.37 36.65 -17.52
N ASN A 14 6.62 36.31 -17.87
CA ASN A 14 7.73 37.27 -17.86
C ASN A 14 7.57 38.37 -18.92
N ILE A 15 7.04 38.05 -20.11
CA ILE A 15 6.71 39.02 -21.17
C ILE A 15 5.60 39.97 -20.72
N ARG A 16 4.57 39.46 -20.02
CA ARG A 16 3.41 40.27 -19.57
C ARG A 16 3.83 41.40 -18.62
N LYS A 17 4.70 41.09 -17.66
CA LYS A 17 5.26 42.06 -16.72
C LYS A 17 6.55 41.48 -16.11
N LYS A 18 7.68 42.12 -16.41
CA LYS A 18 8.99 41.75 -15.83
C LYS A 18 8.91 41.80 -14.30
N GLY A 19 9.43 40.77 -13.63
CA GLY A 19 9.48 40.69 -12.16
C GLY A 19 8.20 40.18 -11.47
N VAL A 20 7.28 39.52 -12.20
CA VAL A 20 6.07 38.90 -11.62
C VAL A 20 6.24 37.41 -11.30
N LEU A 21 7.36 36.81 -11.72
CA LEU A 21 7.68 35.44 -11.32
C LEU A 21 8.05 35.42 -9.84
N GLU A 22 7.52 34.44 -9.12
CA GLU A 22 7.94 34.17 -7.75
C GLU A 22 9.40 33.67 -7.74
N THR A 23 10.08 33.71 -6.60
CA THR A 23 11.52 33.38 -6.52
C THR A 23 11.83 31.98 -7.06
N TYR A 24 11.04 30.98 -6.66
CA TYR A 24 11.19 29.61 -7.16
C TYR A 24 10.85 29.48 -8.66
N GLU A 25 9.87 30.25 -9.16
CA GLU A 25 9.53 30.27 -10.59
C GLU A 25 10.67 30.88 -11.42
N GLN A 26 11.35 31.89 -10.87
CA GLN A 26 12.51 32.52 -11.50
C GLN A 26 13.71 31.56 -11.55
N GLU A 27 13.95 30.78 -10.49
CA GLU A 27 14.96 29.73 -10.47
C GLU A 27 14.67 28.65 -11.51
N HIS A 28 13.42 28.16 -11.59
CA HIS A 28 12.99 27.21 -12.62
C HIS A 28 13.12 27.79 -14.03
N TYR A 29 12.74 29.06 -14.25
CA TYR A 29 12.89 29.72 -15.55
C TYR A 29 14.35 29.76 -16.00
N ASN A 30 15.26 30.14 -15.10
CA ASN A 30 16.69 30.21 -15.38
C ASN A 30 17.27 28.80 -15.65
N HIS A 31 16.84 27.80 -14.88
CA HIS A 31 17.23 26.41 -15.10
C HIS A 31 16.77 25.90 -16.48
N LEU A 32 15.50 26.09 -16.82
CA LEU A 32 14.92 25.68 -18.11
C LEU A 32 15.58 26.41 -19.29
N HIS A 33 15.90 27.70 -19.15
CA HIS A 33 16.64 28.45 -20.18
C HIS A 33 18.01 27.85 -20.48
N LYS A 34 18.75 27.45 -19.44
CA LYS A 34 20.05 26.81 -19.59
C LYS A 34 19.93 25.40 -20.16
N TRP A 35 18.99 24.61 -19.65
CA TRP A 35 18.83 23.20 -20.03
C TRP A 35 18.25 23.01 -21.44
N MET A 36 17.28 23.84 -21.82
CA MET A 36 16.56 23.75 -23.10
C MET A 36 16.93 24.88 -24.07
N ASN A 37 18.15 25.41 -23.97
CA ASN A 37 18.61 26.56 -24.76
C ASN A 37 18.42 26.38 -26.28
N HIS A 38 18.70 25.17 -26.78
CA HIS A 38 18.52 24.80 -28.19
C HIS A 38 17.07 24.93 -28.73
N LYS A 39 16.07 25.00 -27.85
CA LYS A 39 14.65 25.20 -28.19
C LYS A 39 14.11 26.56 -27.73
N TRP A 40 14.97 27.44 -27.22
CA TRP A 40 14.51 28.64 -26.53
C TRP A 40 13.86 29.66 -27.45
N ASP A 41 14.37 29.82 -28.67
CA ASP A 41 13.76 30.71 -29.67
C ASP A 41 12.32 30.27 -29.98
N PHE A 42 12.07 28.97 -30.09
CA PHE A 42 10.74 28.40 -30.25
C PHE A 42 9.86 28.69 -29.02
N ILE A 43 10.37 28.51 -27.80
CA ILE A 43 9.66 28.79 -26.55
C ILE A 43 9.23 30.27 -26.49
N VAL A 44 10.14 31.20 -26.82
CA VAL A 44 9.87 32.63 -26.82
C VAL A 44 8.87 33.01 -27.92
N LEU A 45 8.99 32.40 -29.11
CA LEU A 45 8.05 32.62 -30.21
C LEU A 45 6.63 32.20 -29.80
N GLN A 46 6.47 30.99 -29.26
CA GLN A 46 5.19 30.48 -28.77
C GLN A 46 4.62 31.36 -27.63
N ALA A 47 5.46 31.78 -26.68
CA ALA A 47 5.03 32.65 -25.59
C ALA A 47 4.53 34.02 -26.09
N LYS A 48 5.21 34.61 -27.09
CA LYS A 48 4.79 35.88 -27.72
C LYS A 48 3.47 35.74 -28.47
N GLU A 49 3.30 34.65 -29.21
CA GLU A 49 2.09 34.35 -29.97
C GLU A 49 0.88 34.18 -29.03
N GLN A 50 1.02 33.36 -27.98
CA GLN A 50 -0.03 33.19 -26.96
C GLN A 50 -0.33 34.50 -26.22
N HIS A 51 0.68 35.31 -25.92
CA HIS A 51 0.48 36.62 -25.29
C HIS A 51 -0.30 37.58 -26.20
N LYS A 52 0.00 37.58 -27.50
CA LYS A 52 -0.70 38.40 -28.51
C LYS A 52 -2.16 37.96 -28.64
N ALA A 53 -2.43 36.67 -28.83
CA ALA A 53 -3.79 36.12 -28.90
C ALA A 53 -4.58 36.40 -27.61
N GLY A 54 -3.91 36.33 -26.46
CA GLY A 54 -4.51 36.70 -25.17
C GLY A 54 -4.99 38.15 -25.13
N LYS A 55 -4.29 39.10 -25.76
CA LYS A 55 -4.67 40.53 -25.76
C LYS A 55 -5.94 40.83 -26.54
N GLU A 56 -6.30 40.00 -27.51
CA GLU A 56 -7.52 40.15 -28.33
C GLU A 56 -8.80 39.81 -27.56
N ARG A 57 -8.68 39.13 -26.40
CA ARG A 57 -9.81 38.75 -25.55
C ARG A 57 -10.25 39.87 -24.61
N LYS A 58 -11.52 39.81 -24.17
CA LYS A 58 -12.08 40.73 -23.17
C LYS A 58 -11.34 40.57 -21.83
N LYS A 59 -11.25 41.66 -21.06
CA LYS A 59 -10.61 41.67 -19.73
C LYS A 59 -11.08 40.56 -18.77
N PRO A 60 -12.39 40.31 -18.55
CA PRO A 60 -12.83 39.24 -17.66
C PRO A 60 -12.33 37.87 -18.12
N ASP A 61 -12.46 37.54 -19.41
CA ASP A 61 -12.03 36.25 -19.96
C ASP A 61 -10.53 36.04 -19.76
N ARG A 62 -9.71 37.06 -20.02
CA ARG A 62 -8.24 36.99 -19.81
C ARG A 62 -7.89 36.62 -18.38
N VAL A 63 -8.55 37.21 -17.39
CA VAL A 63 -8.30 36.91 -15.98
C VAL A 63 -8.66 35.46 -15.65
N VAL A 64 -9.80 34.97 -16.15
CA VAL A 64 -10.21 33.58 -15.95
C VAL A 64 -9.19 32.61 -16.55
N PHE A 65 -8.77 32.82 -17.80
CA PHE A 65 -7.77 31.97 -18.45
C PHE A 65 -6.42 31.99 -17.74
N ASP A 66 -5.95 33.17 -17.30
CA ASP A 66 -4.71 33.30 -16.53
C ASP A 66 -4.79 32.55 -15.18
N CYS A 67 -5.95 32.61 -14.51
CA CYS A 67 -6.19 31.88 -13.27
C CYS A 67 -6.24 30.36 -13.49
N GLN A 68 -6.92 29.89 -14.53
CA GLN A 68 -6.99 28.46 -14.88
C GLN A 68 -5.61 27.88 -15.18
N GLU A 69 -4.83 28.59 -16.00
CA GLU A 69 -3.48 28.16 -16.35
C GLU A 69 -2.56 28.16 -15.11
N ARG A 70 -2.65 29.18 -14.25
CA ARG A 70 -1.90 29.20 -12.99
C ARG A 70 -2.29 28.03 -12.08
N ALA A 71 -3.58 27.74 -11.95
CA ALA A 71 -4.06 26.62 -11.14
C ALA A 71 -3.54 25.28 -11.65
N TYR A 72 -3.54 25.07 -12.98
CA TYR A 72 -2.95 23.88 -13.60
C TYR A 72 -1.47 23.70 -13.20
N TRP A 73 -0.67 24.76 -13.30
CA TRP A 73 0.75 24.69 -12.98
C TRP A 73 1.07 24.54 -11.51
N ILE A 74 0.24 25.08 -10.60
CA ILE A 74 0.40 24.84 -9.16
C ILE A 74 0.29 23.36 -8.82
N VAL A 75 -0.57 22.60 -9.52
CA VAL A 75 -0.70 21.15 -9.31
C VAL A 75 0.47 20.38 -9.90
N HIS A 76 0.92 20.73 -11.10
CA HIS A 76 1.95 19.96 -11.83
C HIS A 76 3.39 20.35 -11.46
N LYS A 77 3.61 21.60 -11.03
CA LYS A 77 4.91 22.14 -10.60
C LYS A 77 4.69 22.92 -9.28
N PRO A 78 4.37 22.19 -8.18
CA PRO A 78 4.02 22.81 -6.92
C PRO A 78 5.19 23.60 -6.32
N PRO A 79 4.91 24.67 -5.54
CA PRO A 79 5.96 25.41 -4.85
C PRO A 79 6.84 24.48 -3.98
N PRO A 80 8.12 24.82 -3.77
CA PRO A 80 8.99 24.05 -2.90
C PRO A 80 8.36 23.86 -1.51
N ARG A 81 8.54 22.68 -0.91
CA ARG A 81 8.01 22.30 0.41
C ARG A 81 6.48 22.13 0.49
N THR A 82 5.79 22.09 -0.65
CA THR A 82 4.37 21.69 -0.68
C THR A 82 4.22 20.25 -1.16
N PHE A 83 3.15 19.59 -0.74
CA PHE A 83 2.84 18.24 -1.17
C PHE A 83 2.48 18.22 -2.66
N SER A 84 3.08 17.30 -3.42
CA SER A 84 2.73 17.10 -4.83
C SER A 84 1.60 16.09 -4.95
N ALA A 85 0.44 16.52 -5.43
CA ALA A 85 -0.66 15.61 -5.75
C ALA A 85 -0.33 14.65 -6.92
N MET A 86 0.72 14.97 -7.69
CA MET A 86 1.18 14.16 -8.81
C MET A 86 2.28 13.16 -8.41
N ASP A 87 2.64 13.07 -7.13
CA ASP A 87 3.58 12.06 -6.65
C ASP A 87 2.90 10.68 -6.60
N TYR A 88 3.28 9.81 -7.53
CA TYR A 88 2.83 8.41 -7.59
C TYR A 88 3.88 7.42 -7.07
N GLY A 89 4.92 7.91 -6.39
CA GLY A 89 6.00 7.11 -5.84
C GLY A 89 7.04 6.70 -6.89
N LEU A 90 7.50 5.46 -6.81
CA LEU A 90 8.50 4.93 -7.73
C LEU A 90 7.88 4.58 -9.09
N ASP A 91 8.65 4.83 -10.15
CA ASP A 91 8.29 4.40 -11.49
C ASP A 91 8.17 2.86 -11.57
N ARG A 92 7.24 2.41 -12.39
CA ARG A 92 7.05 0.97 -12.65
C ARG A 92 8.16 0.50 -13.58
N HIS A 93 8.76 -0.64 -13.25
CA HIS A 93 9.76 -1.29 -14.12
C HIS A 93 9.16 -1.76 -15.46
N ILE A 94 7.87 -2.10 -15.48
CA ILE A 94 7.14 -2.51 -16.68
C ILE A 94 6.09 -1.44 -16.94
N ASP A 95 6.03 -0.95 -18.19
CA ASP A 95 5.01 0.02 -18.58
C ASP A 95 3.64 -0.68 -18.62
N PRO A 96 2.68 -0.25 -17.78
CA PRO A 96 1.34 -0.84 -17.77
C PRO A 96 0.54 -0.55 -19.06
N ASN A 97 0.98 0.39 -19.89
CA ASN A 97 0.32 0.77 -21.14
C ASN A 97 0.97 0.11 -22.36
N GLU A 98 2.06 -0.65 -22.19
CA GLU A 98 2.72 -1.33 -23.30
C GLU A 98 1.93 -2.57 -23.74
N ASP A 99 1.64 -2.66 -25.03
CA ASP A 99 1.02 -3.84 -25.64
C ASP A 99 2.05 -4.97 -25.77
N GLU A 100 2.11 -5.84 -24.75
CA GLU A 100 3.03 -6.97 -24.74
C GLU A 100 2.60 -8.06 -25.75
N LYS A 101 3.49 -8.38 -26.71
CA LYS A 101 3.30 -9.50 -27.63
C LYS A 101 3.56 -10.83 -26.92
N LYS A 102 2.49 -11.59 -26.68
CA LYS A 102 2.54 -12.90 -26.04
C LYS A 102 3.39 -13.89 -26.85
N SER A 103 4.46 -14.39 -26.22
CA SER A 103 5.35 -15.40 -26.80
C SER A 103 4.75 -16.82 -26.73
N ILE A 104 5.32 -17.77 -27.48
CA ILE A 104 4.95 -19.19 -27.38
C ILE A 104 5.14 -19.71 -25.95
N GLU A 105 6.19 -19.26 -25.27
CA GLU A 105 6.48 -19.63 -23.89
C GLU A 105 5.40 -19.16 -22.90
N HIS A 106 4.84 -17.96 -23.13
CA HIS A 106 3.70 -17.47 -22.35
C HIS A 106 2.52 -18.45 -22.42
N TYR A 107 2.16 -18.90 -23.63
CA TYR A 107 1.06 -19.86 -23.80
C TYR A 107 1.36 -21.24 -23.19
N ARG A 108 2.61 -21.73 -23.30
CA ARG A 108 3.03 -22.98 -22.64
C ARG A 108 2.82 -22.92 -21.13
N ARG A 109 3.21 -21.81 -20.49
CA ARG A 109 3.01 -21.60 -19.04
C ARG A 109 1.54 -21.58 -18.67
N ILE A 110 0.69 -20.91 -19.47
CA ILE A 110 -0.76 -20.90 -19.25
C ILE A 110 -1.34 -22.32 -19.34
N ILE A 111 -0.95 -23.11 -20.35
CA ILE A 111 -1.43 -24.48 -20.51
C ILE A 111 -1.06 -25.33 -19.28
N ILE A 112 0.20 -25.27 -18.83
CA ILE A 112 0.66 -25.98 -17.64
C ILE A 112 -0.15 -25.56 -16.40
N PHE A 113 -0.33 -24.25 -16.21
CA PHE A 113 -1.11 -23.70 -15.10
C PHE A 113 -2.55 -24.22 -15.10
N VAL A 114 -3.23 -24.17 -16.25
CA VAL A 114 -4.63 -24.61 -16.38
C VAL A 114 -4.76 -26.12 -16.17
N GLN A 115 -3.86 -26.92 -16.75
CA GLN A 115 -3.84 -28.37 -16.54
C GLN A 115 -3.71 -28.71 -15.04
N GLN A 116 -2.78 -28.06 -14.33
CA GLN A 116 -2.64 -28.25 -12.89
C GLN A 116 -3.86 -27.75 -12.10
N TYR A 117 -4.47 -26.64 -12.53
CA TYR A 117 -5.62 -26.06 -11.85
C TYR A 117 -6.86 -26.95 -11.94
N ILE A 118 -7.13 -27.58 -13.08
CA ILE A 118 -8.27 -28.48 -13.28
C ILE A 118 -8.19 -29.71 -12.37
N MET A 119 -6.97 -30.18 -12.06
CA MET A 119 -6.75 -31.32 -11.18
C MET A 119 -7.00 -31.02 -9.69
N ARG A 120 -7.17 -29.74 -9.30
CA ARG A 120 -7.41 -29.36 -7.90
C ARG A 120 -8.88 -29.58 -7.54
N SER A 121 -9.12 -30.40 -6.52
CA SER A 121 -10.45 -30.53 -5.92
C SER A 121 -10.92 -29.20 -5.34
N ARG A 122 -12.22 -28.90 -5.48
CA ARG A 122 -12.85 -27.67 -5.00
C ARG A 122 -14.01 -28.01 -4.08
N THR A 123 -14.21 -27.19 -3.06
CA THR A 123 -15.38 -27.24 -2.20
C THR A 123 -16.43 -26.23 -2.65
N LYS A 124 -17.70 -26.47 -2.31
CA LYS A 124 -18.78 -25.51 -2.60
C LYS A 124 -18.57 -24.25 -1.76
N SER A 125 -18.90 -23.09 -2.33
CA SER A 125 -18.79 -21.81 -1.63
C SER A 125 -19.61 -21.77 -0.34
N THR A 126 -20.75 -22.46 -0.28
CA THR A 126 -21.55 -22.57 0.95
C THR A 126 -20.79 -23.24 2.09
N VAL A 127 -19.94 -24.22 1.78
CA VAL A 127 -19.11 -24.93 2.77
C VAL A 127 -17.94 -24.05 3.19
N SER A 128 -17.20 -23.47 2.23
CA SER A 128 -16.02 -22.67 2.55
C SER A 128 -16.36 -21.35 3.25
N LEU A 129 -17.39 -20.63 2.78
CA LEU A 129 -17.87 -19.41 3.43
C LEU A 129 -18.51 -19.71 4.78
N GLY A 130 -19.26 -20.81 4.91
CA GLY A 130 -19.80 -21.24 6.20
C GLY A 130 -18.70 -21.51 7.23
N ALA A 131 -17.62 -22.17 6.82
CA ALA A 131 -16.45 -22.39 7.67
C ALA A 131 -15.75 -21.07 8.05
N LEU A 132 -15.61 -20.13 7.10
CA LEU A 132 -15.04 -18.80 7.38
C LEU A 132 -15.87 -18.02 8.40
N VAL A 133 -17.19 -17.98 8.22
CA VAL A 133 -18.10 -17.32 9.17
C VAL A 133 -17.98 -17.98 10.54
N LYS A 134 -17.99 -19.31 10.61
CA LYS A 134 -17.80 -20.04 11.87
C LYS A 134 -16.48 -19.64 12.54
N PHE A 135 -15.38 -19.62 11.79
CA PHE A 135 -14.07 -19.18 12.28
C PHE A 135 -14.15 -17.76 12.88
N VAL A 136 -14.58 -16.77 12.09
CA VAL A 136 -14.68 -15.39 12.57
C VAL A 136 -15.58 -15.27 13.81
N THR A 137 -16.74 -15.95 13.82
CA THR A 137 -17.66 -15.91 14.98
C THR A 137 -17.10 -16.56 16.24
N THR A 138 -16.21 -17.54 16.11
CA THR A 138 -15.55 -18.21 17.23
C THR A 138 -14.47 -17.29 17.83
N TYR A 139 -13.69 -16.62 16.98
CA TYR A 139 -12.54 -15.81 17.41
C TYR A 139 -12.88 -14.36 17.76
N LYS A 140 -14.07 -13.84 17.39
CA LYS A 140 -14.42 -12.41 17.56
C LYS A 140 -14.26 -11.88 18.98
N THR A 141 -14.47 -12.71 20.01
CA THR A 141 -14.34 -12.30 21.43
C THR A 141 -12.89 -12.25 21.89
N HIS A 142 -11.98 -12.83 21.11
CA HIS A 142 -10.55 -12.87 21.37
C HIS A 142 -9.77 -11.84 20.53
N ASP A 143 -10.46 -11.07 19.67
CA ASP A 143 -9.88 -9.99 18.88
C ASP A 143 -9.93 -8.66 19.68
N PRO A 144 -8.79 -8.07 20.08
CA PRO A 144 -8.75 -6.83 20.85
C PRO A 144 -9.32 -5.60 20.13
N PHE A 145 -9.53 -5.66 18.82
CA PHE A 145 -10.21 -4.59 18.07
C PHE A 145 -11.74 -4.69 18.15
N LEU A 146 -12.28 -5.90 18.38
CA LEU A 146 -13.72 -6.16 18.37
C LEU A 146 -14.29 -6.34 19.78
N ALA A 147 -13.49 -6.85 20.72
CA ALA A 147 -13.87 -7.08 22.10
C ALA A 147 -12.82 -6.49 23.05
N PRO A 148 -13.24 -5.90 24.18
CA PRO A 148 -12.31 -5.40 25.17
C PRO A 148 -11.49 -6.55 25.77
N CYS A 149 -10.18 -6.37 25.85
CA CYS A 149 -9.31 -7.28 26.58
C CYS A 149 -9.17 -6.85 28.05
N LEU A 150 -8.95 -7.83 28.93
CA LEU A 150 -8.79 -7.60 30.36
C LEU A 150 -7.33 -7.76 30.79
N PRO A 151 -6.78 -6.88 31.64
CA PRO A 151 -7.47 -5.80 32.35
C PRO A 151 -7.81 -4.58 31.49
N SER A 152 -6.96 -4.26 30.50
CA SER A 152 -7.20 -3.21 29.52
C SER A 152 -6.32 -3.42 28.27
N ASN A 153 -6.57 -2.66 27.20
CA ASN A 153 -5.73 -2.67 26.01
C ASN A 153 -4.50 -1.77 26.22
N PRO A 154 -3.26 -2.33 26.23
CA PRO A 154 -2.05 -1.55 26.51
C PRO A 154 -1.85 -0.34 25.61
N TRP A 155 -2.32 -0.39 24.37
CA TRP A 155 -2.20 0.72 23.42
C TRP A 155 -3.12 1.91 23.71
N LEU A 156 -4.13 1.73 24.57
CA LEU A 156 -5.09 2.77 24.93
C LEU A 156 -4.88 3.33 26.33
N THR A 157 -4.34 2.51 27.24
CA THR A 157 -4.25 2.82 28.67
C THR A 157 -2.81 2.96 29.18
N ASP A 158 -1.81 2.69 28.33
CA ASP A 158 -0.39 2.63 28.68
C ASP A 158 -0.08 1.64 29.84
N ASP A 159 -0.95 0.65 30.05
CA ASP A 159 -0.81 -0.41 31.05
C ASP A 159 -0.33 -1.73 30.41
N SER A 160 0.89 -2.19 30.76
CA SER A 160 1.50 -3.41 30.22
C SER A 160 0.97 -4.72 30.83
N THR A 161 0.10 -4.66 31.84
CA THR A 161 -0.36 -5.83 32.60
C THR A 161 -0.95 -6.92 31.70
N TYR A 162 -1.69 -6.56 30.64
CA TYR A 162 -2.23 -7.53 29.69
C TYR A 162 -1.15 -8.40 29.03
N TRP A 163 0.00 -7.81 28.66
CA TRP A 163 1.10 -8.55 28.04
C TRP A 163 1.80 -9.46 29.04
N GLU A 164 2.02 -8.98 30.26
CA GLU A 164 2.64 -9.75 31.35
C GLU A 164 1.84 -11.02 31.66
N LEU A 165 0.51 -10.91 31.74
CA LEU A 165 -0.39 -12.04 31.96
C LEU A 165 -0.41 -13.05 30.80
N ASN A 166 -0.16 -12.59 29.57
CA ASN A 166 -0.20 -13.44 28.37
C ASN A 166 1.18 -13.85 27.86
N MET A 167 2.23 -13.71 28.69
CA MET A 167 3.59 -14.15 28.35
C MET A 167 3.63 -15.63 27.94
N PRO A 168 4.43 -16.03 26.93
CA PRO A 168 4.44 -17.41 26.43
C PRO A 168 4.67 -18.48 27.49
N ASN A 169 5.50 -18.17 28.49
CA ASN A 169 5.90 -19.02 29.60
C ASN A 169 5.14 -18.74 30.92
N ALA A 170 4.03 -18.01 30.87
CA ALA A 170 3.20 -17.74 32.06
C ALA A 170 2.89 -19.05 32.81
N GLU A 171 3.12 -19.04 34.13
CA GLU A 171 2.94 -20.23 34.96
C GLU A 171 1.46 -20.63 35.03
N ILE A 172 0.58 -19.64 35.08
CA ILE A 172 -0.87 -19.80 35.09
C ILE A 172 -1.41 -19.06 33.85
N PRO A 173 -1.87 -19.77 32.80
CA PRO A 173 -2.47 -19.12 31.65
C PRO A 173 -3.81 -18.48 32.02
N THR A 174 -4.15 -17.36 31.37
CA THR A 174 -5.46 -16.72 31.51
C THR A 174 -6.57 -17.64 31.03
N GLN A 175 -7.80 -17.45 31.54
CA GLN A 175 -8.96 -18.24 31.10
C GLN A 175 -9.18 -18.12 29.59
N MET A 176 -9.15 -16.91 29.04
CA MET A 176 -9.28 -16.68 27.58
C MET A 176 -8.23 -17.44 26.78
N ARG A 177 -6.98 -17.49 27.25
CA ARG A 177 -5.91 -18.25 26.57
C ARG A 177 -6.19 -19.75 26.55
N VAL A 178 -6.70 -20.31 27.64
CA VAL A 178 -7.08 -21.74 27.71
C VAL A 178 -8.31 -22.03 26.87
N GLU A 179 -9.33 -21.16 26.90
CA GLU A 179 -10.51 -21.25 26.03
C GLU A 179 -10.11 -21.25 24.56
N HIS A 180 -9.15 -20.42 24.17
CA HIS A 180 -8.61 -20.37 22.81
C HIS A 180 -8.05 -21.72 22.33
N TRP A 181 -7.40 -22.50 23.21
CA TRP A 181 -6.89 -23.84 22.86
C TRP A 181 -8.00 -24.82 22.47
N THR A 182 -9.23 -24.59 22.93
CA THR A 182 -10.39 -25.45 22.63
C THR A 182 -10.92 -25.24 21.22
N PHE A 183 -10.56 -24.15 20.55
CA PHE A 183 -11.09 -23.80 19.22
C PHE A 183 -10.61 -24.78 18.15
N SER A 184 -9.36 -25.20 18.24
CA SER A 184 -8.81 -26.25 17.38
C SER A 184 -7.55 -26.86 17.96
N PHE A 185 -7.21 -28.06 17.51
CA PHE A 185 -5.95 -28.70 17.87
C PHE A 185 -4.72 -27.88 17.44
N TYR A 186 -4.87 -27.06 16.39
CA TYR A 186 -3.82 -26.15 15.95
C TYR A 186 -3.52 -25.08 16.99
N GLU A 187 -4.54 -24.46 17.58
CA GLU A 187 -4.35 -23.43 18.62
C GLU A 187 -3.66 -24.02 19.86
N LEU A 188 -4.15 -25.18 20.32
CA LEU A 188 -3.54 -25.91 21.44
C LEU A 188 -2.06 -26.21 21.18
N LEU A 189 -1.73 -26.73 20.00
CA LEU A 189 -0.36 -27.13 19.67
C LEU A 189 0.54 -25.95 19.37
N ASN A 190 0.03 -24.82 18.89
CA ASN A 190 0.84 -23.63 18.63
C ASN A 190 1.24 -22.91 19.90
N ASP A 191 0.38 -22.92 20.92
CA ASP A 191 0.69 -22.35 22.22
C ASP A 191 1.77 -23.19 22.94
N PRO A 192 2.91 -22.60 23.34
CA PRO A 192 3.95 -23.33 24.08
C PRO A 192 3.43 -23.99 25.37
N ARG A 193 2.54 -23.32 26.09
CA ARG A 193 1.96 -23.84 27.33
C ARG A 193 0.89 -24.88 27.05
N GLY A 194 0.02 -24.64 26.07
CA GLY A 194 -0.99 -25.60 25.62
C GLY A 194 -0.37 -26.93 25.19
N ARG A 195 0.70 -26.87 24.40
CA ARG A 195 1.48 -28.05 24.00
C ARG A 195 2.12 -28.77 25.18
N ALA A 196 2.68 -28.04 26.14
CA ALA A 196 3.32 -28.62 27.31
C ALA A 196 2.31 -29.37 28.19
N ASP A 197 1.13 -28.79 28.41
CA ASP A 197 0.09 -29.40 29.23
C ASP A 197 -0.58 -30.58 28.51
N PHE A 198 -0.78 -30.50 27.20
CA PHE A 198 -1.21 -31.64 26.39
C PHE A 198 -0.20 -32.80 26.45
N TRP A 199 1.10 -32.50 26.42
CA TRP A 199 2.14 -33.52 26.56
C TRP A 199 2.14 -34.20 27.93
N LYS A 200 1.90 -33.44 29.01
CA LYS A 200 1.72 -34.02 30.36
C LYS A 200 0.52 -34.95 30.42
N PHE A 201 -0.60 -34.55 29.82
CA PHE A 201 -1.80 -35.38 29.70
C PHE A 201 -1.51 -36.69 28.97
N LEU A 202 -0.87 -36.63 27.79
CA LEU A 202 -0.52 -37.83 27.02
C LEU A 202 0.40 -38.79 27.80
N LYS A 203 1.41 -38.25 28.49
CA LYS A 203 2.30 -39.05 29.35
C LYS A 203 1.54 -39.76 30.45
N LYS A 204 0.55 -39.11 31.06
CA LYS A 204 -0.25 -39.70 32.13
C LYS A 204 -1.14 -40.84 31.64
N GLU A 205 -1.80 -40.64 30.49
CA GLU A 205 -2.82 -41.59 29.99
C GLU A 205 -2.20 -42.72 29.14
N PHE A 206 -1.02 -42.54 28.56
CA PHE A 206 -0.43 -43.47 27.57
C PHE A 206 1.01 -43.91 27.87
N SER A 207 1.48 -43.81 29.11
CA SER A 207 2.84 -44.23 29.53
C SER A 207 3.16 -45.73 29.40
N GLY A 208 2.24 -46.56 28.87
CA GLY A 208 2.39 -48.01 28.77
C GLY A 208 3.10 -48.55 27.52
N GLU A 209 3.19 -47.81 26.41
CA GLU A 209 3.79 -48.34 25.17
C GLU A 209 4.48 -47.25 24.34
N GLY A 210 5.65 -47.58 23.78
CA GLY A 210 6.60 -46.66 23.14
C GLY A 210 6.09 -45.97 21.86
N ARG A 211 5.14 -45.06 22.00
CA ARG A 211 4.70 -44.13 20.94
C ARG A 211 5.36 -42.77 21.15
N THR A 212 6.42 -42.50 20.41
CA THR A 212 7.03 -41.17 20.33
C THR A 212 6.28 -40.31 19.31
N TRP A 213 5.70 -39.20 19.76
CA TRP A 213 5.25 -38.10 18.87
C TRP A 213 6.47 -37.39 18.28
N PRO A 214 6.45 -36.90 17.02
CA PRO A 214 7.58 -36.18 16.44
C PRO A 214 7.89 -34.92 17.26
N SER A 215 9.05 -34.89 17.92
CA SER A 215 9.53 -33.77 18.74
C SER A 215 10.05 -32.58 17.91
N GLY A 216 9.60 -32.44 16.66
CA GLY A 216 10.03 -31.38 15.76
C GLY A 216 8.84 -30.76 15.04
N ARG A 217 8.86 -29.43 14.85
CA ARG A 217 8.05 -28.83 13.79
C ARG A 217 8.46 -29.52 12.48
N PRO A 218 7.53 -29.88 11.59
CA PRO A 218 7.91 -30.41 10.28
C PRO A 218 8.90 -29.43 9.64
N GLN A 219 10.09 -29.93 9.25
CA GLN A 219 11.02 -29.18 8.43
C GLN A 219 10.23 -28.76 7.19
N ARG A 220 9.99 -27.45 7.00
CA ARG A 220 9.33 -26.96 5.79
C ARG A 220 10.24 -27.32 4.61
N ARG A 221 9.80 -28.26 3.77
CA ARG A 221 10.33 -28.44 2.42
C ARG A 221 9.81 -27.33 1.53
#